data_AF-A0A645E4U2-F1
#
_entry.id   AF-A0A645E4U2-F1
#
_cell.length_a   1.000
_cell.length_b   1.000
_cell.length_c   1.000
_cell.angle_alpha   90.00
_cell.angle_beta   90.00
_cell.angle_gamma   90.00
#
_symmetry.space_group_name_H-M   'P 1'
#
loop_
_entity.id
_entity.type
_entity.pdbx_description
1 polymer ?
#
loop_
_entity_poly.entity_id
_entity_poly.type
_entity_poly.pdbx_seq_one_letter_code
_entity_poly.pdbx_strand_id
1 'polypeptide(L)'
;MFISHDLSVMRFICDRIAVIHRGVLVELAATEQLFRLPLHPYTQALLSAVPLPNPAWEKKKKPIVYDESAHDYSTDKPGWQEVEPGHYVLANQKELSEYRKRLSLSLT
;
A
#
# COMPACT_ATOMS: atom_id res chain seq x y z
N MET A 1 1.81 -13.68 14.87
CA MET A 1 2.35 -12.52 14.12
C MET A 1 3.48 -13.03 13.25
N PHE A 2 3.46 -12.73 11.95
CA PHE A 2 4.45 -13.17 10.97
C PHE A 2 5.16 -11.96 10.34
N ILE A 3 6.41 -12.14 9.90
CA ILE A 3 7.20 -11.12 9.20
C ILE A 3 7.81 -11.77 7.97
N SER A 4 7.59 -11.18 6.79
CA SER A 4 8.16 -11.65 5.52
C SER A 4 8.27 -10.50 4.53
N HIS A 5 9.12 -10.69 3.52
CA HIS A 5 9.23 -9.84 2.34
C HIS A 5 8.34 -10.32 1.18
N ASP A 6 7.81 -11.55 1.28
CA ASP A 6 6.98 -12.16 0.24
C ASP A 6 5.49 -11.99 0.56
N LEU A 7 4.88 -11.02 -0.12
CA LEU A 7 3.45 -10.74 -0.01
C LEU A 7 2.59 -11.86 -0.62
N SER A 8 3.08 -12.63 -1.59
CA SER A 8 2.29 -13.68 -2.25
C SER A 8 1.88 -14.77 -1.26
N VAL A 9 2.77 -15.13 -0.35
CA VAL A 9 2.50 -16.08 0.73
C VAL A 9 1.65 -15.44 1.81
N MET A 10 1.98 -14.21 2.22
CA MET A 10 1.27 -13.53 3.31
C MET A 10 -0.21 -13.31 3.01
N ARG A 11 -0.59 -13.16 1.75
CA ARG A 11 -1.99 -13.05 1.33
C ARG A 11 -2.87 -14.22 1.83
N PHE A 12 -2.31 -15.43 1.90
CA PHE A 12 -3.09 -16.63 2.24
C PHE A 12 -3.08 -16.97 3.73
N ILE A 13 -2.21 -16.33 4.52
CA ILE A 13 -1.95 -16.71 5.92
C ILE A 13 -2.40 -15.62 6.90
N CYS A 14 -2.46 -14.37 6.47
CA CYS A 14 -2.73 -13.22 7.33
C CYS A 14 -4.10 -12.61 7.06
N ASP A 15 -4.82 -12.23 8.11
CA ASP A 15 -6.07 -11.44 8.00
C ASP A 15 -5.80 -9.96 7.69
N ARG A 16 -4.69 -9.44 8.22
CA ARG A 16 -4.24 -8.05 8.07
C ARG A 16 -2.75 -8.02 7.80
N ILE A 17 -2.32 -7.05 7.00
CA ILE A 17 -0.90 -6.88 6.64
C ILE A 17 -0.49 -5.45 6.96
N ALA A 18 0.61 -5.32 7.68
CA ALA A 18 1.31 -4.07 7.92
C ALA A 18 2.55 -4.00 7.01
N VAL A 19 2.74 -2.88 6.32
CA VAL A 19 3.88 -2.62 5.44
C VAL A 19 4.83 -1.66 6.13
N ILE A 20 6.11 -2.01 6.13
CA ILE A 20 7.19 -1.19 6.70
C ILE A 20 8.13 -0.77 5.59
N HIS A 21 8.53 0.50 5.61
CA HIS A 21 9.59 1.03 4.77
C HIS A 21 10.58 1.83 5.61
N ARG A 22 11.89 1.54 5.47
CA ARG A 22 12.98 2.19 6.23
C ARG A 22 12.71 2.28 7.74
N GLY A 23 12.16 1.20 8.32
CA GLY A 23 11.87 1.11 9.75
C GLY A 23 10.59 1.85 10.20
N VAL A 24 9.80 2.38 9.27
CA VAL A 24 8.55 3.10 9.55
C VAL A 24 7.36 2.32 8.99
N LEU A 25 6.28 2.19 9.77
CA LEU A 25 5.00 1.68 9.27
C LEU A 25 4.39 2.67 8.29
N VAL A 26 4.10 2.22 7.07
CA VAL A 26 3.56 3.07 6.00
C VAL A 26 2.10 2.76 5.67
N GLU A 27 1.66 1.52 5.87
CA GLU A 27 0.28 1.11 5.57
C GLU A 27 -0.12 -0.15 6.35
N LEU A 28 -1.38 -0.23 6.76
CA LEU A 28 -1.95 -1.38 7.47
C LEU A 28 -3.40 -1.51 7.04
N ALA A 29 -3.79 -2.66 6.49
CA ALA A 29 -5.17 -2.93 6.09
C ALA A 29 -5.53 -4.41 6.25
N ALA A 30 -6.82 -4.73 6.08
CA ALA A 30 -7.23 -6.10 5.79
C ALA A 30 -6.53 -6.59 4.53
N THR A 31 -6.09 -7.84 4.51
CA THR A 31 -5.26 -8.41 3.43
C THR A 31 -5.89 -8.19 2.06
N GLU A 32 -7.13 -8.60 1.84
CA GLU A 32 -7.79 -8.44 0.53
C GLU A 32 -7.95 -6.97 0.13
N GLN A 33 -8.11 -6.07 1.10
CA GLN A 33 -8.22 -4.64 0.84
C GLN A 33 -6.88 -4.03 0.44
N LEU A 34 -5.79 -4.42 1.11
CA LEU A 34 -4.43 -4.00 0.77
C LEU A 34 -4.07 -4.42 -0.66
N PHE A 35 -4.42 -5.65 -1.05
CA PHE A 35 -4.16 -6.16 -2.40
C PHE A 35 -5.06 -5.52 -3.47
N ARG A 36 -6.31 -5.19 -3.13
CA ARG A 36 -7.26 -4.58 -4.07
C ARG A 36 -7.00 -3.09 -4.29
N LEU A 37 -6.75 -2.35 -3.22
CA LEU A 37 -6.63 -0.89 -3.25
C LEU A 37 -5.53 -0.41 -2.28
N PRO A 38 -4.25 -0.68 -2.60
CA PRO A 38 -3.14 -0.14 -1.83
C PRO A 38 -3.06 1.38 -1.98
N LEU A 39 -2.91 2.09 -0.86
CA LEU A 39 -2.97 3.54 -0.82
C LEU A 39 -1.59 4.18 -0.83
N HIS A 40 -0.66 3.73 0.02
CA HIS A 40 0.67 4.31 0.09
C HIS A 40 1.46 4.00 -1.20
N PRO A 41 2.16 4.98 -1.83
CA PRO A 41 2.90 4.76 -3.07
C PRO A 41 3.93 3.64 -2.96
N TYR A 42 4.58 3.48 -1.81
CA TYR A 42 5.47 2.35 -1.56
C TYR A 42 4.76 0.99 -1.61
N THR A 43 3.59 0.86 -0.97
CA THR A 43 2.81 -0.38 -1.00
C THR A 43 2.35 -0.71 -2.41
N GLN A 44 1.96 0.31 -3.20
CA GLN A 44 1.62 0.13 -4.62
C GLN A 44 2.80 -0.43 -5.41
N ALA A 45 4.00 0.14 -5.23
CA ALA A 45 5.22 -0.34 -5.85
C ALA A 45 5.53 -1.79 -5.44
N LEU A 46 5.44 -2.08 -4.14
CA LEU A 46 5.70 -3.41 -3.59
C LEU A 46 4.73 -4.47 -4.16
N LEU A 47 3.43 -4.17 -4.19
CA LEU A 47 2.43 -5.08 -4.75
C LEU A 47 2.55 -5.23 -6.27
N SER A 48 2.95 -4.18 -6.99
CA SER A 48 3.18 -4.26 -8.44
C SER A 48 4.32 -5.22 -8.80
N ALA A 49 5.24 -5.49 -7.87
CA ALA A 49 6.33 -6.42 -8.04
C ALA A 49 5.92 -7.89 -7.80
N VAL A 50 4.79 -8.15 -7.15
CA VAL A 50 4.33 -9.52 -6.83
C VAL A 50 4.15 -10.33 -8.12
N PRO A 51 4.74 -11.54 -8.22
CA PRO A 51 4.66 -12.37 -9.42
C PRO A 51 3.22 -12.74 -9.79
N LEU A 52 2.90 -12.65 -11.07
CA LEU A 52 1.63 -13.13 -11.61
C LEU A 52 1.71 -14.63 -11.93
N PRO A 53 0.61 -15.39 -11.77
CA PRO A 53 0.60 -16.84 -12.06
C PRO A 53 0.89 -17.18 -13.53
N ASN A 54 0.55 -16.29 -14.46
CA ASN A 54 0.73 -16.51 -15.89
C ASN A 54 2.09 -15.95 -16.37
N PRO A 55 3.02 -16.80 -16.86
CA PRO A 55 4.34 -16.36 -17.32
C PRO A 55 4.30 -15.35 -18.47
N ALA A 56 3.27 -15.42 -19.34
CA ALA A 56 3.13 -14.50 -20.46
C ALA A 56 2.72 -13.08 -19.99
N TRP A 57 1.98 -12.98 -18.89
CA TRP A 57 1.61 -11.70 -18.28
C TRP A 57 2.76 -11.15 -17.45
N GLU A 58 3.47 -12.01 -16.72
CA GLU A 58 4.63 -11.60 -15.92
C GLU A 58 5.72 -10.94 -16.79
N LYS A 59 6.04 -11.52 -17.95
CA LYS A 59 7.01 -10.92 -18.89
C LYS A 59 6.62 -9.54 -19.41
N LYS A 60 5.32 -9.22 -19.45
CA LYS A 60 4.80 -7.92 -19.91
C LYS A 60 4.63 -6.92 -18.77
N LYS A 61 4.72 -7.37 -17.51
CA LYS A 61 4.53 -6.53 -16.33
C LYS A 61 5.63 -5.49 -16.27
N LYS A 62 5.26 -4.25 -15.98
CA LYS A 62 6.19 -3.16 -15.67
C LYS A 62 5.96 -2.77 -14.21
N PRO A 63 6.80 -3.24 -13.28
CA PRO A 63 6.67 -2.86 -11.87
C PRO A 63 6.73 -1.34 -11.72
N ILE A 64 5.91 -0.81 -10.83
CA ILE A 64 5.96 0.59 -10.43
C ILE A 64 7.25 0.78 -9.62
N VAL A 65 8.06 1.76 -10.01
CA VAL A 65 9.23 2.17 -9.23
C VAL A 65 8.75 3.20 -8.21
N TYR A 66 9.00 2.93 -6.93
CA TYR A 66 8.69 3.88 -5.86
C TYR A 66 9.69 5.05 -5.91
N ASP A 67 9.14 6.27 -5.88
CA ASP A 67 9.90 7.50 -5.80
C ASP A 67 9.57 8.20 -4.47
N GLU A 68 10.58 8.37 -3.62
CA GLU A 68 10.43 9.04 -2.32
C GLU A 68 10.07 10.53 -2.47
N SER A 69 10.39 11.15 -3.62
CA SER A 69 10.03 12.54 -3.90
C SER A 69 8.54 12.74 -4.17
N ALA A 70 7.76 11.65 -4.29
CA ALA A 70 6.30 11.70 -4.35
C ALA A 70 5.67 12.30 -3.07
N HIS A 71 6.42 12.32 -1.97
CA HIS A 71 5.98 12.84 -0.68
C HIS A 71 6.52 14.25 -0.44
N ASP A 72 5.61 15.19 -0.13
CA ASP A 72 5.98 16.53 0.34
C ASP A 72 5.71 16.67 1.84
N TYR A 73 6.74 16.41 2.63
CA TYR A 73 6.71 16.52 4.10
C TYR A 73 7.45 17.74 4.64
N SER A 74 7.73 18.72 3.77
CA SER A 74 8.47 19.94 4.14
C SER A 74 7.72 20.79 5.16
N THR A 75 6.40 20.90 4.98
CA THR A 75 5.53 21.81 5.73
C THR A 75 4.52 21.05 6.58
N ASP A 76 3.95 19.97 6.04
CA ASP A 76 2.96 19.12 6.70
C ASP A 76 3.55 17.71 6.89
N LYS A 77 3.91 17.39 8.14
CA LYS A 77 4.54 16.10 8.46
C LYS A 77 3.49 14.99 8.44
N PRO A 78 3.85 13.78 7.99
CA PRO A 78 2.90 12.68 7.94
C PRO A 78 2.56 12.21 9.36
N GLY A 79 1.32 11.78 9.53
CA GLY A 79 0.82 11.11 10.72
C GLY A 79 0.29 9.73 10.39
N TRP A 80 0.13 8.90 11.41
CA TRP A 80 -0.50 7.59 11.25
C TRP A 80 -2.02 7.79 11.20
N GLN A 81 -2.61 7.77 9.99
CA GLN A 81 -3.99 8.18 9.78
C GLN A 81 -4.89 7.01 9.42
N GLU A 82 -6.07 6.92 10.04
CA GLU A 82 -7.13 6.00 9.62
C GLU A 82 -7.91 6.61 8.45
N VAL A 83 -7.86 5.96 7.29
CA VAL A 83 -8.52 6.41 6.06
C VAL A 83 -9.96 5.87 5.96
N GLU A 84 -10.17 4.66 6.47
CA GLU A 84 -11.44 3.94 6.63
C GLU A 84 -11.25 2.92 7.76
N PRO A 85 -12.34 2.38 8.36
CA PRO A 85 -12.23 1.50 9.52
C PRO A 85 -11.25 0.33 9.32
N GLY A 86 -10.19 0.28 10.13
CA GLY A 86 -9.18 -0.77 10.11
C GLY A 86 -8.08 -0.61 9.04
N HIS A 87 -8.13 0.44 8.21
CA HIS A 87 -7.16 0.78 7.19
C HIS A 87 -6.43 2.08 7.57
N TYR A 88 -5.15 1.94 7.83
CA TYR A 88 -4.29 3.04 8.24
C TYR A 88 -3.25 3.30 7.14
N VAL A 89 -2.98 4.59 6.85
CA VAL A 89 -1.89 5.03 5.95
C VAL A 89 -1.03 6.11 6.65
N LEU A 90 0.29 6.00 6.56
CA LEU A 90 1.19 7.09 6.96
C LEU A 90 1.07 8.19 5.90
N ALA A 91 0.46 9.31 6.27
CA ALA A 91 0.07 10.34 5.32
C ALA A 91 0.01 11.72 5.96
N ASN A 92 0.32 12.75 5.18
CA ASN A 92 -0.01 14.13 5.52
C ASN A 92 -1.47 14.44 5.14
N GLN A 93 -1.95 15.67 5.39
CA GLN A 93 -3.35 16.03 5.14
C GLN A 93 -3.73 16.05 3.67
N LYS A 94 -2.79 16.46 2.80
CA LYS A 94 -2.99 16.46 1.35
C LYS A 94 -3.20 15.04 0.84
N GLU A 95 -2.28 14.15 1.15
CA GLU A 95 -2.33 12.72 0.78
C GLU A 95 -3.57 12.04 1.35
N LEU A 96 -3.91 12.31 2.61
CA LEU A 96 -5.11 11.77 3.24
C LEU A 96 -6.39 12.12 2.47
N SER A 97 -6.46 13.37 1.97
CA SER A 97 -7.60 13.82 1.16
C SER A 97 -7.68 13.08 -0.19
N GLU A 98 -6.53 12.78 -0.80
CA GLU A 98 -6.44 12.04 -2.07
C GLU A 98 -6.81 10.57 -1.87
N TYR A 99 -6.32 9.94 -0.80
CA TYR A 99 -6.63 8.56 -0.47
C TYR A 99 -8.11 8.34 -0.18
N ARG A 100 -8.73 9.25 0.58
CA ARG A 100 -10.19 9.20 0.83
C ARG A 100 -11.01 9.35 -0.45
N LYS A 101 -10.58 10.22 -1.37
CA LYS A 101 -11.22 10.33 -2.70
C LYS A 101 -11.11 9.02 -3.48
N ARG A 102 -9.92 8.40 -3.52
CA ARG A 102 -9.72 7.10 -4.18
C ARG A 102 -10.62 6.00 -3.60
N LEU A 103 -10.78 5.96 -2.28
CA LEU A 103 -11.68 5.02 -1.62
C LEU A 103 -13.15 5.26 -2.00
N SER A 104 -13.60 6.51 -2.02
CA SER A 104 -14.98 6.83 -2.43
C SER A 104 -15.30 6.45 -3.88
N LEU A 105 -14.32 6.58 -4.78
CA LEU A 105 -14.46 6.20 -6.19
C LEU A 105 -14.48 4.69 -6.41
N SER A 106 -13.92 3.90 -5.49
CA SER A 106 -13.92 2.43 -5.58
C SER A 106 -15.25 1.79 -5.11
N LEU A 107 -16.16 2.57 -4.53
CA LEU A 107 -17.47 2.11 -4.02
C LEU A 107 -18.64 2.46 -4.96
N THR A 108 -18.37 3.10 -6.10
CA THR A 108 -19.36 3.46 -7.14
C THR A 108 -19.13 2.60 -8.38
#